data_AF-A0A2E8G7W3-F1
#
_entry.id   AF-A0A2E8G7W3-F1
#
_cell.length_a   1.000
_cell.length_b   1.000
_cell.length_c   1.000
_cell.angle_alpha   90.00
_cell.angle_beta   90.00
_cell.angle_gamma   90.00
#
_symmetry.space_group_name_H-M   'P 1'
#
loop_
_entity.id
_entity.type
_entity.pdbx_description
1 polymer ?
#
loop_
_entity_poly.entity_id
_entity_poly.type
_entity_poly.pdbx_seq_one_letter_code
_entity_poly.pdbx_strand_id
1 'polypeptide(L)'
;MAWWLGRGALLLSVVATVRAGDFNYSAEQFALIAGYESCVRQLASNLGSDQRDALTDKLLRGKGISYQPRRVENDRRLWAYPEYAAQRRTQSYMIQAFKQDCLEQNAGRY
;
A
#
# COMPACT_ATOMS: atom_id res chain seq x y z
N MET A 1 -53.62 -11.09 -21.63
CA MET A 1 -53.03 -10.18 -20.63
C MET A 1 -51.55 -10.47 -20.51
N ALA A 2 -50.73 -9.45 -20.75
CA ALA A 2 -49.31 -9.45 -20.41
C ALA A 2 -49.15 -9.39 -18.88
N TRP A 3 -48.10 -10.03 -18.36
CA TRP A 3 -47.19 -9.47 -17.33
C TRP A 3 -46.12 -10.52 -16.99
N TRP A 4 -44.99 -10.40 -17.68
CA TRP A 4 -43.68 -10.79 -17.15
C TRP A 4 -43.25 -9.76 -16.10
N LEU A 5 -42.32 -10.15 -15.21
CA LEU A 5 -41.61 -9.39 -14.16
C LEU A 5 -42.03 -9.85 -12.74
N GLY A 6 -41.15 -10.17 -11.80
CA GLY A 6 -39.72 -9.91 -11.71
C GLY A 6 -38.96 -11.09 -11.12
N ARG A 7 -38.00 -11.58 -11.89
CA ARG A 7 -36.82 -12.26 -11.35
C ARG A 7 -36.06 -11.23 -10.52
N GLY A 8 -36.32 -11.22 -9.21
CA GLY A 8 -35.47 -10.59 -8.21
C GLY A 8 -34.14 -11.34 -8.14
N ALA A 9 -33.28 -11.15 -9.15
CA ALA A 9 -31.87 -11.45 -9.02
C ALA A 9 -31.28 -10.38 -8.11
N LEU A 10 -31.30 -10.65 -6.79
CA LEU A 10 -30.40 -10.00 -5.86
C LEU A 10 -28.98 -10.16 -6.41
N LEU A 11 -28.46 -9.10 -7.01
CA LEU A 11 -27.05 -8.92 -7.28
C LEU A 11 -26.37 -8.81 -5.91
N LEU A 12 -26.11 -9.97 -5.29
CA LEU A 12 -25.14 -10.12 -4.22
C LEU A 12 -23.78 -9.77 -4.83
N SER A 13 -23.45 -8.48 -4.78
CA SER A 13 -22.11 -7.97 -5.01
C SER A 13 -21.19 -8.75 -4.07
N VAL A 14 -20.46 -9.73 -4.62
CA VAL A 14 -19.35 -10.39 -3.93
C VAL A 14 -18.27 -9.32 -3.80
N VAL A 15 -18.39 -8.48 -2.77
CA VAL A 15 -17.28 -7.71 -2.27
C VAL A 15 -16.34 -8.78 -1.73
N ALA A 16 -15.26 -9.06 -2.48
CA ALA A 16 -14.19 -9.90 -2.00
C ALA A 16 -13.78 -9.34 -0.63
N THR A 17 -14.15 -10.07 0.42
CA THR A 17 -13.78 -9.71 1.77
C THR A 17 -12.28 -9.81 1.80
N VAL A 18 -11.59 -8.67 1.87
CA VAL A 18 -10.17 -8.65 2.16
C VAL A 18 -10.04 -9.34 3.50
N ARG A 19 -9.59 -10.59 3.52
CA ARG A 19 -9.30 -11.26 4.76
C ARG A 19 -8.10 -10.53 5.34
N ALA A 20 -8.37 -9.68 6.32
CA ALA A 20 -7.37 -8.94 7.06
C ALA A 20 -6.30 -9.84 7.71
N GLY A 21 -6.48 -11.17 7.70
CA GLY A 21 -5.52 -12.17 8.16
C GLY A 21 -4.44 -12.56 7.15
N ASP A 22 -4.55 -12.17 5.87
CA ASP A 22 -3.56 -12.56 4.85
C ASP A 22 -2.37 -11.58 4.77
N PHE A 23 -2.57 -10.33 5.20
CA PHE A 23 -1.57 -9.25 5.09
C PHE A 23 -0.82 -9.02 6.41
N ASN A 24 0.47 -8.70 6.31
CA ASN A 24 1.30 -8.33 7.45
C ASN A 24 1.06 -6.91 7.92
N TYR A 25 0.69 -6.02 7.00
CA TYR A 25 0.38 -4.62 7.22
C TYR A 25 -1.04 -4.31 6.78
N SER A 26 -1.71 -3.38 7.48
CA SER A 26 -2.97 -2.85 6.98
C SER A 26 -2.78 -2.16 5.61
N ALA A 27 -3.87 -1.96 4.87
CA ALA A 27 -3.81 -1.25 3.57
C ALA A 27 -3.15 0.14 3.68
N GLU A 28 -3.45 0.87 4.76
CA GLU A 28 -2.85 2.18 5.02
C GLU A 28 -1.38 2.07 5.40
N GLN A 29 -1.01 1.14 6.28
CA GLN A 29 0.38 0.91 6.66
C GLN A 29 1.22 0.51 5.44
N PHE A 30 0.71 -0.37 4.59
CA PHE A 30 1.38 -0.75 3.34
C PHE A 30 1.56 0.45 2.41
N ALA A 31 0.53 1.29 2.25
CA ALA A 31 0.63 2.49 1.43
C ALA A 31 1.67 3.49 1.98
N LEU A 32 1.72 3.68 3.30
CA LEU A 32 2.73 4.49 3.97
C LEU A 32 4.15 3.95 3.71
N ILE A 33 4.35 2.65 3.90
CA ILE A 33 5.63 1.98 3.65
C ILE A 33 6.07 2.17 2.19
N ALA A 34 5.20 1.86 1.22
CA ALA A 34 5.51 1.97 -0.20
C ALA A 34 5.79 3.42 -0.63
N GLY A 35 5.08 4.39 -0.05
CA GLY A 35 5.36 5.82 -0.24
C GLY A 35 6.76 6.19 0.25
N TYR A 36 7.15 5.71 1.43
CA TYR A 36 8.46 5.96 2.03
C TYR A 36 9.61 5.23 1.30
N GLU A 37 9.40 3.99 0.83
CA GLU A 37 10.35 3.31 -0.06
C GLU A 37 10.60 4.14 -1.33
N SER A 38 9.54 4.68 -1.95
CA SER A 38 9.69 5.53 -3.14
C SER A 38 10.37 6.86 -2.84
N CYS A 39 10.05 7.47 -1.69
CA CYS A 39 10.68 8.70 -1.22
C CYS A 39 12.19 8.50 -1.01
N VAL A 40 12.58 7.45 -0.29
CA VAL A 40 14.00 7.14 -0.02
C VAL A 40 14.76 6.81 -1.30
N ARG A 41 14.17 6.08 -2.25
CA ARG A 41 14.79 5.85 -3.57
C ARG A 41 15.08 7.15 -4.32
N GLN A 42 14.25 8.17 -4.13
CA GLN A 42 14.42 9.48 -4.76
C GLN A 42 15.42 10.37 -4.01
N LEU A 43 15.30 10.49 -2.68
CA LEU A 43 16.21 11.30 -1.86
C LEU A 43 17.63 10.75 -1.86
N ALA A 44 17.76 9.44 -1.67
CA ALA A 44 19.03 8.77 -1.45
C ALA A 44 19.40 7.88 -2.64
N SER A 45 19.29 8.44 -3.85
CA SER A 45 19.50 7.71 -5.11
C SER A 45 20.91 7.12 -5.27
N ASN A 46 21.89 7.73 -4.59
CA ASN A 46 23.29 7.31 -4.52
C ASN A 46 23.56 6.18 -3.50
N LEU A 47 22.60 5.84 -2.63
CA LEU A 47 22.77 4.78 -1.63
C LEU A 47 22.51 3.39 -2.21
N GLY A 48 23.25 2.41 -1.70
CA GLY A 48 23.01 0.99 -1.96
C GLY A 48 21.64 0.52 -1.43
N SER A 49 21.19 -0.66 -1.87
CA SER A 49 19.87 -1.19 -1.46
C SER A 49 19.74 -1.30 0.06
N ASP A 50 20.72 -1.91 0.74
CA ASP A 50 20.67 -2.12 2.19
C ASP A 50 20.67 -0.81 2.97
N GLN A 51 21.41 0.19 2.48
CA GLN A 51 21.43 1.53 3.06
C GLN A 51 20.08 2.24 2.91
N ARG A 52 19.43 2.08 1.75
CA ARG A 52 18.07 2.59 1.54
C ARG A 52 17.07 1.90 2.44
N ASP A 53 17.14 0.58 2.58
CA ASP A 53 16.26 -0.16 3.49
C ASP A 53 16.45 0.27 4.95
N ALA A 54 17.70 0.48 5.39
CA ALA A 54 17.99 0.99 6.73
C ALA A 54 17.46 2.41 6.93
N LEU A 55 17.58 3.28 5.93
CA LEU A 55 17.00 4.63 5.97
C LEU A 55 15.47 4.59 6.00
N THR A 56 14.85 3.72 5.19
CA THR A 56 13.41 3.49 5.22
C THR A 56 12.93 3.00 6.59
N ASP A 57 13.62 2.03 7.22
CA ASP A 57 13.30 1.59 8.59
C ASP A 57 13.40 2.74 9.59
N LYS A 58 14.48 3.52 9.54
CA LYS A 58 14.67 4.68 10.43
C LYS A 58 13.52 5.68 10.32
N LEU A 59 13.12 6.04 9.10
CA LEU A 59 12.04 7.00 8.87
C LEU A 59 10.68 6.44 9.30
N LEU A 60 10.41 5.17 9.03
CA LEU A 60 9.15 4.51 9.38
C LEU A 60 8.99 4.26 10.89
N ARG A 61 10.08 3.98 11.61
CA ARG A 61 10.06 3.91 13.09
C ARG A 61 9.61 5.22 13.72
N GLY A 62 9.96 6.36 13.13
CA GLY A 62 9.46 7.68 13.54
C GLY A 62 7.94 7.85 13.39
N LYS A 63 7.29 6.97 12.62
CA LYS A 63 5.84 6.89 12.44
C LYS A 63 5.21 5.70 13.21
N GLY A 64 5.97 5.01 14.05
CA GLY A 64 5.50 3.83 14.80
C GLY A 64 5.33 2.58 13.94
N ILE A 65 5.91 2.54 12.74
CA ILE A 65 5.85 1.37 11.85
C ILE A 65 7.17 0.61 11.92
N SER A 66 7.09 -0.71 12.17
CA SER A 66 8.24 -1.62 12.05
C SER A 66 8.36 -2.09 10.60
N TYR A 67 9.41 -1.65 9.90
CA TYR A 67 9.67 -2.04 8.52
C TYR A 67 10.38 -3.39 8.46
N GLN A 68 9.81 -4.33 7.71
CA GLN A 68 10.40 -5.65 7.47
C GLN A 68 10.31 -5.95 5.96
N PRO A 69 11.40 -5.77 5.19
CA PRO A 69 11.37 -5.87 3.73
C PRO A 69 10.71 -7.16 3.20
N ARG A 70 10.98 -8.31 3.84
CA ARG A 70 10.38 -9.59 3.46
C ARG A 70 8.85 -9.62 3.62
N ARG A 71 8.31 -9.02 4.68
CA ARG A 71 6.86 -8.95 4.91
C ARG A 71 6.20 -8.01 3.91
N VAL A 72 6.84 -6.87 3.63
CA VAL A 72 6.38 -5.90 2.64
C VAL A 72 6.35 -6.52 1.25
N GLU A 73 7.38 -7.28 0.87
CA GLU A 73 7.41 -8.00 -0.41
C GLU A 73 6.30 -9.06 -0.51
N ASN A 74 6.01 -9.78 0.58
CA ASN A 74 4.89 -10.71 0.62
C ASN A 74 3.54 -10.00 0.44
N ASP A 75 3.31 -8.90 1.15
CA ASP A 75 2.09 -8.09 1.01
C ASP A 75 1.98 -7.50 -0.40
N ARG A 76 3.10 -7.05 -1.00
CA ARG A 76 3.14 -6.54 -2.39
C ARG A 76 2.69 -7.60 -3.39
N ARG A 77 3.09 -8.86 -3.20
CA ARG A 77 2.63 -10.00 -4.02
C ARG A 77 1.14 -10.26 -3.82
N LEU A 78 0.65 -10.21 -2.59
CA LEU A 78 -0.78 -10.36 -2.31
C LEU A 78 -1.60 -9.25 -3.00
N TRP A 79 -1.19 -7.98 -2.88
CA TRP A 79 -1.86 -6.85 -3.55
C TRP A 79 -1.85 -6.94 -5.08
N ALA A 80 -0.99 -7.77 -5.68
CA ALA A 80 -0.97 -7.99 -7.12
C ALA A 80 -2.20 -8.78 -7.62
N TYR A 81 -2.84 -9.58 -6.76
CA TYR A 81 -3.97 -10.42 -7.15
C TYR A 81 -5.20 -9.59 -7.61
N PRO A 82 -5.97 -10.07 -8.62
CA PRO A 82 -7.09 -9.32 -9.20
C PRO A 82 -8.21 -8.96 -8.22
N GLU A 83 -8.47 -9.81 -7.22
CA GLU A 83 -9.50 -9.59 -6.19
C GLU A 83 -9.27 -8.32 -5.37
N TYR A 84 -8.03 -7.82 -5.32
CA TYR A 84 -7.68 -6.60 -4.60
C TYR A 84 -7.55 -5.36 -5.52
N ALA A 85 -7.97 -5.45 -6.79
CA ALA A 85 -7.77 -4.38 -7.76
C ALA A 85 -8.41 -3.05 -7.35
N ALA A 86 -9.58 -3.07 -6.71
CA ALA A 86 -10.26 -1.85 -6.24
C ALA A 86 -9.49 -1.19 -5.09
N GLN A 87 -9.04 -1.96 -4.11
CA GLN A 87 -8.27 -1.51 -2.96
C GLN A 87 -6.90 -0.98 -3.40
N ARG A 88 -6.25 -1.66 -4.35
CA ARG A 88 -4.97 -1.23 -4.92
C ARG A 88 -5.07 0.13 -5.60
N ARG A 89 -6.20 0.44 -6.28
CA ARG A 89 -6.42 1.80 -6.82
C ARG A 89 -6.45 2.84 -5.72
N THR A 90 -7.22 2.61 -4.65
CA THR A 90 -7.27 3.52 -3.49
C THR A 90 -5.88 3.70 -2.86
N GLN A 91 -5.15 2.60 -2.64
CA GLN A 91 -3.79 2.64 -2.12
C GLN A 91 -2.84 3.44 -3.00
N SER A 92 -2.99 3.40 -4.32
CA SER A 92 -2.10 4.16 -5.22
C SER A 92 -2.14 5.67 -4.96
N TYR A 93 -3.32 6.22 -4.61
CA TYR A 93 -3.44 7.62 -4.22
C TYR A 93 -2.77 7.90 -2.88
N MET A 94 -2.95 7.02 -1.89
CA MET A 94 -2.31 7.14 -0.58
C MET A 94 -0.78 7.05 -0.67
N ILE A 95 -0.26 6.13 -1.49
CA ILE A 95 1.17 5.97 -1.73
C ILE A 95 1.77 7.26 -2.26
N GLN A 96 1.11 7.92 -3.21
CA GLN A 96 1.58 9.20 -3.74
C GLN A 96 1.55 10.30 -2.67
N ALA A 97 0.47 10.39 -1.88
CA ALA A 97 0.38 11.36 -0.79
C ALA A 97 1.51 11.17 0.23
N PHE A 98 1.69 9.95 0.76
CA PHE A 98 2.74 9.66 1.72
C PHE A 98 4.15 9.83 1.17
N LYS A 99 4.35 9.58 -0.14
CA LYS A 99 5.60 9.90 -0.81
C LYS A 99 5.88 11.41 -0.74
N GLN A 100 4.91 12.25 -1.11
CA GLN A 100 5.09 13.71 -1.07
C GLN A 100 5.34 14.20 0.35
N ASP A 101 4.55 13.73 1.33
CA ASP A 101 4.75 14.06 2.74
C ASP A 101 6.17 13.72 3.23
N CYS A 102 6.69 12.56 2.82
CA CYS A 102 8.05 12.15 3.14
C CYS A 102 9.10 13.06 2.48
N LEU A 103 8.91 13.42 1.21
CA LEU A 103 9.81 14.32 0.49
C LEU A 103 9.84 15.70 1.14
N GLU A 104 8.68 16.28 1.47
CA GLU A 104 8.58 17.58 2.11
C GLU A 104 9.25 17.60 3.49
N GLN A 105 9.04 16.55 4.30
CA GLN A 105 9.63 16.43 5.63
C GLN A 105 11.16 16.23 5.62
N ASN A 106 11.72 15.77 4.51
CA ASN A 106 13.14 15.41 4.39
C ASN A 106 13.87 16.19 3.28
N ALA A 107 13.24 17.21 2.71
CA ALA A 107 13.84 18.06 1.70
C ALA A 107 15.11 18.71 2.25
N GLY A 108 16.22 18.54 1.53
CA GLY A 108 17.53 19.10 1.89
C GLY A 108 18.27 18.40 3.03
N ARG A 109 17.78 17.25 3.53
CA ARG A 109 18.49 16.44 4.54
C ARG A 109 19.36 15.32 3.97
N TYR A 110 19.03 14.86 2.77
CA TYR A 110 19.67 13.77 2.04
C TYR A 110 19.75 14.18 0.56
#